data_AF-A0A3B8YPK1-F1
#
_entry.id   AF-A0A3B8YPK1-F1
#
_cell.length_a   1.000
_cell.length_b   1.000
_cell.length_c   1.000
_cell.angle_alpha   90.00
_cell.angle_beta   90.00
_cell.angle_gamma   90.00
#
_symmetry.space_group_name_H-M   'P 1'
#
loop_
_entity.id
_entity.type
_entity.pdbx_description
1 polymer ?
#
loop_
_entity_poly.entity_id
_entity_poly.type
_entity_poly.pdbx_seq_one_letter_code
_entity_poly.pdbx_strand_id
1 'polypeptide(L)'
;MKNIYYIGKDELTFDDLERIINENIKLELSQEAKERIQKCRDYLDQKMQNQQEPIYGISTGFGSLCNRTISNNDLHMLQENLVKSHACSVGEEVKPVIVKLMFLLKAHALSLG
;
A
#
# COMPACT_ATOMS: atom_id res chain seq x y z
N MET A 1 -13.35 16.16 22.24
CA MET A 1 -12.19 15.26 22.07
C MET A 1 -12.01 15.01 20.58
N LYS A 2 -10.78 15.00 20.04
CA LYS A 2 -10.58 14.73 18.61
C LYS A 2 -10.99 13.29 18.32
N ASN A 3 -11.97 13.08 17.44
CA ASN A 3 -12.44 11.77 17.01
C ASN A 3 -11.41 11.18 16.03
N ILE A 4 -10.36 10.54 16.55
CA ILE A 4 -9.25 9.97 15.78
C ILE A 4 -9.26 8.45 15.92
N TYR A 5 -9.20 7.74 14.79
CA TYR A 5 -8.93 6.30 14.73
C TYR A 5 -7.48 6.08 14.31
N TYR A 6 -6.76 5.27 15.09
CA TYR A 6 -5.35 4.95 14.84
C TYR A 6 -5.21 3.63 14.10
N ILE A 7 -4.76 3.70 12.84
CA ILE A 7 -4.53 2.52 12.00
C ILE A 7 -3.29 1.74 12.49
N GLY A 8 -3.44 0.43 12.59
CA GLY A 8 -2.35 -0.51 12.94
C GLY A 8 -2.01 -0.58 14.43
N LYS A 9 -2.87 -0.04 15.30
CA LYS A 9 -2.76 -0.22 16.76
C LYS A 9 -3.43 -1.52 17.20
N ASP A 10 -4.68 -1.70 16.81
CA ASP A 10 -5.56 -2.82 17.17
C ASP A 10 -6.08 -3.52 15.90
N GLU A 11 -6.75 -4.66 16.06
CA GLU A 11 -7.45 -5.33 14.96
C GLU A 11 -8.58 -4.44 14.42
N LEU A 12 -8.73 -4.39 13.10
CA LEU A 12 -9.80 -3.63 12.44
C LEU A 12 -11.08 -4.45 12.46
N THR A 13 -12.10 -3.97 13.18
CA THR A 13 -13.40 -4.66 13.31
C THR A 13 -14.46 -4.10 12.35
N PHE A 14 -15.56 -4.84 12.14
CA PHE A 14 -16.70 -4.32 11.37
C PHE A 14 -17.35 -3.11 12.04
N ASP A 15 -17.42 -3.07 13.37
CA ASP A 15 -17.93 -1.91 14.12
C ASP A 15 -17.06 -0.67 13.88
N ASP A 16 -15.74 -0.83 13.80
CA ASP A 16 -14.84 0.26 13.43
C ASP A 16 -15.09 0.75 12.01
N LEU A 17 -15.31 -0.17 11.04
CA LEU A 17 -15.63 0.20 9.67
C LEU A 17 -16.92 1.00 9.59
N GLU A 18 -17.98 0.53 10.25
CA GLU A 18 -19.27 1.21 10.30
C GLU A 18 -19.13 2.61 10.89
N ARG A 19 -18.42 2.72 12.03
CA ARG A 19 -18.15 4.00 12.68
C ARG A 19 -17.34 4.94 11.78
N ILE A 20 -16.27 4.47 11.15
CA ILE A 20 -15.41 5.29 10.26
C ILE A 20 -16.17 5.75 9.01
N ILE A 21 -17.11 4.94 8.49
CA ILE A 21 -17.91 5.31 7.32
C ILE A 21 -18.94 6.38 7.68
N ASN A 22 -19.67 6.17 8.77
CA ASN A 22 -20.84 6.98 9.12
C ASN A 22 -20.47 8.25 9.90
N GLU A 23 -19.33 8.27 10.57
CA GLU A 23 -18.86 9.41 11.33
C GLU A 23 -17.69 10.14 10.63
N ASN A 24 -17.54 11.42 10.92
CA ASN A 24 -16.39 12.21 10.46
C ASN A 24 -15.15 11.95 11.34
N ILE A 25 -14.60 10.74 11.25
CA ILE A 25 -13.42 10.31 11.99
C ILE A 25 -12.15 10.67 11.22
N LYS A 26 -11.20 11.29 11.92
CA LYS A 26 -9.85 11.49 11.39
C LYS A 26 -9.07 10.18 11.51
N LEU A 27 -8.42 9.76 10.43
CA LEU A 27 -7.54 8.59 10.44
C LEU A 27 -6.08 9.03 10.60
N GLU A 28 -5.35 8.38 11.51
CA GLU A 28 -3.92 8.58 11.70
C GLU A 28 -3.21 7.23 11.82
N LEU A 29 -1.95 7.14 11.37
CA LEU A 29 -1.13 5.95 11.64
C LEU A 29 -0.71 5.96 13.12
N SER A 30 -0.87 4.81 13.78
CA SER A 30 -0.27 4.55 15.09
C SER A 30 1.26 4.64 15.03
N GLN A 31 1.90 4.84 16.19
CA GLN A 31 3.36 4.92 16.24
C GLN A 31 4.00 3.57 15.90
N GLU A 32 3.39 2.49 16.39
CA GLU A 32 3.77 1.10 16.15
C GLU A 32 3.66 0.74 14.66
N ALA A 33 2.61 1.22 13.96
CA ALA A 33 2.50 1.05 12.51
C ALA A 33 3.63 1.75 11.76
N LYS A 34 3.98 2.98 12.14
CA LYS A 34 5.09 3.71 11.50
C LYS A 34 6.41 2.97 11.67
N GLU A 35 6.65 2.42 12.86
CA GLU A 35 7.86 1.64 13.14
C GLU A 35 7.93 0.36 12.31
N ARG A 36 6.81 -0.38 12.17
CA ARG A 36 6.75 -1.56 11.29
C ARG A 36 7.00 -1.21 9.83
N ILE A 37 6.34 -0.17 9.32
CA ILE A 37 6.53 0.32 7.94
C ILE A 37 8.00 0.67 7.70
N GLN A 38 8.61 1.42 8.62
CA GLN A 38 10.01 1.82 8.48
C GLN A 38 10.94 0.61 8.48
N LYS A 39 10.75 -0.34 9.42
CA LYS A 39 11.54 -1.57 9.49
C LYS A 39 11.46 -2.39 8.19
N CYS A 40 10.28 -2.48 7.59
CA CYS A 40 10.09 -3.23 6.34
C CYS A 40 10.69 -2.51 5.13
N ARG A 41 10.63 -1.18 5.09
CA ARG A 41 11.35 -0.37 4.10
C ARG A 41 12.86 -0.54 4.22
N ASP A 42 13.41 -0.44 5.43
CA ASP A 42 14.85 -0.58 5.68
C ASP A 42 15.36 -1.97 5.28
N TYR A 43 14.61 -3.02 5.62
CA TYR A 43 14.91 -4.39 5.18
C TYR A 43 14.98 -4.48 3.66
N LEU A 44 14.03 -3.86 2.96
CA LEU A 44 13.98 -3.89 1.50
C LEU A 44 15.15 -3.13 0.88
N ASP A 45 15.49 -1.95 1.42
CA ASP A 45 16.66 -1.18 0.98
C ASP A 45 17.96 -1.97 1.13
N GLN A 46 18.16 -2.60 2.30
CA GLN A 46 19.32 -3.45 2.55
C GLN A 46 19.35 -4.65 1.59
N LYS A 47 18.20 -5.27 1.33
CA LYS A 47 18.10 -6.40 0.40
C LYS A 47 18.48 -6.01 -1.02
N MET A 48 17.99 -4.86 -1.49
CA MET A 48 18.31 -4.32 -2.81
C MET A 48 19.78 -3.92 -2.99
N GLN A 49 20.47 -3.54 -1.90
CA GLN A 49 21.90 -3.22 -1.94
C GLN A 49 22.78 -4.47 -1.94
N ASN A 50 22.38 -5.52 -1.23
CA ASN A 50 23.24 -6.66 -0.93
C ASN A 50 22.99 -7.90 -1.81
N GLN A 51 21.83 -8.00 -2.48
CA GLN A 51 21.52 -9.13 -3.34
C GLN A 51 21.64 -8.79 -4.83
N GLN A 52 22.24 -9.71 -5.58
CA GLN A 52 22.30 -9.64 -7.05
C GLN A 52 21.06 -10.25 -7.72
N GLU A 53 20.26 -11.03 -6.99
CA GLU A 53 19.06 -11.67 -7.52
C GLU A 53 17.92 -10.66 -7.71
N PRO A 54 17.26 -10.64 -8.89
CA PRO A 54 16.10 -9.79 -9.12
C PRO A 54 14.94 -10.11 -8.17
N ILE A 55 14.24 -9.08 -7.71
CA ILE A 55 13.08 -9.21 -6.82
C ILE A 55 11.82 -8.88 -7.61
N TYR A 56 10.86 -9.81 -7.61
CA TYR A 56 9.63 -9.66 -8.39
C TYR A 56 8.89 -8.36 -8.06
N GLY A 57 8.53 -7.62 -9.10
CA GLY A 57 7.77 -6.37 -8.99
C GLY A 57 8.55 -5.20 -8.38
N ILE A 58 9.84 -5.40 -8.10
CA ILE A 58 10.79 -4.36 -7.73
C ILE A 58 11.78 -4.19 -8.87
N SER A 59 12.69 -5.14 -9.06
CA SER A 59 13.72 -5.10 -10.10
C SER A 59 13.42 -6.05 -11.26
N THR A 60 12.17 -6.48 -11.41
CA THR A 60 11.68 -7.24 -12.57
C THR A 60 10.48 -6.56 -13.22
N GLY A 61 10.16 -6.95 -14.45
CA GLY A 61 8.84 -6.71 -15.03
C GLY A 61 7.71 -7.42 -14.27
N PHE A 62 6.47 -7.15 -14.66
CA PHE A 62 5.25 -7.72 -14.06
C PHE A 62 4.60 -8.74 -14.99
N GLY A 63 3.82 -9.68 -14.44
CA GLY A 63 3.08 -10.66 -15.23
C GLY A 63 3.98 -11.49 -16.14
N SER A 64 3.70 -11.52 -17.45
CA SER A 64 4.50 -12.26 -18.44
C SER A 64 5.94 -11.77 -18.58
N LEU A 65 6.25 -10.57 -18.08
CA LEU A 65 7.59 -9.97 -18.09
C LEU A 65 8.36 -10.18 -16.78
N CYS A 66 7.88 -11.07 -15.88
CA CYS A 66 8.53 -11.35 -14.59
C CYS A 66 9.99 -11.82 -14.70
N ASN A 67 10.38 -12.41 -15.84
CA ASN A 67 11.74 -12.88 -16.10
C ASN A 67 12.67 -11.80 -16.66
N ARG A 68 12.20 -10.55 -16.81
CA ARG A 68 13.01 -9.43 -17.30
C ARG A 68 13.52 -8.60 -16.13
N THR A 69 14.83 -8.56 -15.95
CA THR A 69 15.50 -7.68 -14.99
C THR A 69 15.44 -6.22 -15.45
N ILE A 70 15.21 -5.32 -14.50
CA ILE A 70 15.12 -3.87 -14.70
C ILE A 70 16.28 -3.19 -13.97
N SER A 71 16.87 -2.18 -14.60
CA SER A 71 17.97 -1.43 -14.00
C SER A 71 17.48 -0.55 -12.85
N ASN A 72 18.35 -0.25 -11.88
CA ASN A 72 18.01 0.63 -10.75
C ASN A 72 17.55 2.03 -11.18
N ASN A 73 18.07 2.53 -12.31
CA ASN A 73 17.70 3.85 -12.85
C ASN A 73 16.28 3.87 -13.44
N ASP A 74 15.76 2.70 -13.84
CA ASP A 74 14.45 2.59 -14.48
C ASP A 74 13.33 2.22 -13.50
N LEU A 75 13.64 1.93 -12.23
CA LEU A 75 12.66 1.44 -11.25
C LEU A 75 11.51 2.42 -11.04
N HIS A 76 11.80 3.73 -11.01
CA HIS A 76 10.75 4.74 -10.88
C HIS A 76 9.78 4.70 -12.07
N MET A 77 10.34 4.68 -13.28
CA MET A 77 9.56 4.60 -14.52
C MET A 77 8.77 3.29 -14.61
N LEU A 78 9.34 2.18 -14.15
CA LEU A 78 8.66 0.88 -14.06
C LEU A 78 7.38 0.97 -13.19
N GLN A 79 7.48 1.53 -11.98
CA GLN A 79 6.34 1.65 -11.07
C GLN A 79 5.27 2.63 -11.59
N GLU A 80 5.67 3.73 -12.23
CA GLU A 80 4.73 4.66 -12.87
C GLU A 80 3.98 3.98 -14.03
N ASN A 81 4.71 3.25 -14.88
CA ASN A 81 4.11 2.53 -16.01
C ASN A 81 3.21 1.38 -15.56
N LEU A 82 3.49 0.75 -14.40
CA LEU A 82 2.59 -0.24 -13.81
C LEU A 82 1.20 0.37 -13.58
N VAL A 83 1.13 1.52 -12.89
CA VAL A 83 -0.14 2.18 -12.59
C VAL A 83 -0.88 2.55 -13.88
N LYS A 84 -0.17 3.14 -14.85
CA LYS A 84 -0.74 3.53 -16.15
C LYS A 84 -1.28 2.34 -16.95
N SER A 85 -0.54 1.25 -17.02
CA SER A 85 -0.92 0.06 -17.80
C SER A 85 -2.04 -0.77 -17.17
N HIS A 86 -2.30 -0.62 -15.87
CA HIS A 86 -3.33 -1.36 -15.14
C HIS A 86 -4.57 -0.51 -14.81
N ALA A 87 -4.54 0.79 -15.10
CA ALA A 87 -5.70 1.69 -15.02
C ALA A 87 -6.68 1.45 -16.18
N CYS A 88 -7.18 0.21 -16.28
CA CYS A 88 -8.02 -0.27 -17.39
C CYS A 88 -9.50 -0.45 -16.99
N SER A 89 -9.91 0.05 -15.83
CA SER A 89 -11.30 -0.02 -15.38
C SER A 89 -12.21 0.73 -16.35
N VAL A 90 -13.40 0.17 -16.61
CA VAL A 90 -14.43 0.73 -17.49
C VAL A 90 -15.80 0.66 -16.82
N GLY A 91 -16.75 1.45 -17.31
CA GLY A 91 -18.11 1.53 -16.76
C GLY A 91 -18.26 2.64 -15.72
N GLU A 92 -19.26 2.49 -14.85
CA GLU A 92 -19.62 3.49 -13.84
C GLU A 92 -18.58 3.66 -12.76
N GLU A 93 -18.49 4.88 -12.21
CA GLU A 93 -17.62 5.18 -11.09
C GLU A 93 -18.00 4.38 -9.83
N VAL A 94 -16.98 3.93 -9.10
CA VAL A 94 -17.18 3.26 -7.81
C VAL A 94 -17.72 4.28 -6.81
N LYS A 95 -18.77 3.90 -6.08
CA LYS A 95 -19.39 4.78 -5.06
C LYS A 95 -18.34 5.29 -4.06
N PRO A 96 -18.37 6.59 -3.68
CA PRO A 96 -17.36 7.17 -2.78
C PRO A 96 -17.14 6.41 -1.47
N VAL A 97 -18.20 5.83 -0.90
CA VAL A 97 -18.10 5.03 0.33
C VAL A 97 -17.25 3.77 0.15
N ILE A 98 -17.35 3.12 -1.01
CA ILE A 98 -16.55 1.93 -1.33
C ILE A 98 -15.10 2.35 -1.55
N VAL A 99 -14.85 3.47 -2.23
CA VAL A 99 -13.50 4.03 -2.40
C VAL A 99 -12.85 4.33 -1.05
N LYS A 100 -13.59 4.95 -0.11
CA LYS A 100 -13.11 5.20 1.26
C LYS A 100 -12.69 3.91 1.97
N LEU A 101 -13.52 2.85 1.86
CA LEU A 101 -13.19 1.53 2.39
C LEU A 101 -11.95 0.92 1.73
N MET A 102 -11.83 1.01 0.40
CA MET A 102 -10.67 0.49 -0.33
C MET A 102 -9.37 1.13 0.19
N PHE A 103 -9.35 2.45 0.36
CA PHE A 103 -8.18 3.14 0.91
C PHE A 103 -7.90 2.79 2.37
N LEU A 104 -8.93 2.71 3.23
CA LEU A 104 -8.77 2.33 4.63
C LEU A 104 -8.19 0.91 4.77
N LEU A 105 -8.77 -0.06 4.06
CA LEU A 105 -8.31 -1.45 4.10
C LEU A 105 -6.90 -1.59 3.51
N LYS A 106 -6.59 -0.84 2.45
CA LYS A 106 -5.24 -0.82 1.88
C LYS A 106 -4.23 -0.22 2.86
N ALA A 107 -4.58 0.88 3.53
CA ALA A 107 -3.74 1.49 4.56
C ALA A 107 -3.55 0.57 5.76
N HIS A 108 -4.60 -0.13 6.22
CA HIS A 108 -4.50 -1.13 7.28
C HIS A 108 -3.56 -2.27 6.89
N ALA A 109 -3.73 -2.86 5.71
CA ALA A 109 -2.85 -3.93 5.23
C ALA A 109 -1.38 -3.50 5.15
N LEU A 110 -1.11 -2.30 4.62
CA LEU A 110 0.26 -1.74 4.57
C LEU A 110 0.83 -1.40 5.96
N SER A 111 -0.02 -1.17 6.96
CA SER A 111 0.41 -0.85 8.33
C SER A 111 0.95 -2.05 9.11
N LEU A 112 0.80 -3.26 8.58
CA LEU A 112 1.29 -4.48 9.21
C LEU A 112 2.80 -4.70 8.98
N GLY A 113 3.44 -3.89 8.13
CA GLY A 113 4.79 -4.13 7.62
C GLY A 113 4.76 -5.09 6.44
#